data_AF-A0A2M7X0W5-F1
#
_entry.id   AF-A0A2M7X0W5-F1
#
_cell.length_a   1.000
_cell.length_b   1.000
_cell.length_c   1.000
_cell.angle_alpha   90.00
_cell.angle_beta   90.00
_cell.angle_gamma   90.00
#
_symmetry.space_group_name_H-M   'P 1'
#
loop_
_entity.id
_entity.type
_entity.pdbx_description
1 polymer ?
#
loop_
_entity_poly.entity_id
_entity_poly.type
_entity_poly.pdbx_seq_one_letter_code
_entity_poly.pdbx_strand_id
1 'polypeptide(L)'
;SRHWLLKAPVGTPESAVLEAFLTQHYADLPAPHSVLISHPVDDIDWFAEGFSQRAGHRVELLCPQRGDRVRLVEQALRNAEIALAAHLGSEST
;
A
#
# COMPACT_ATOMS: atom_id res chain seq x y z
N SER A 1 12.08 3.00 6.51
CA SER A 1 10.86 2.99 5.68
C SER A 1 11.28 3.15 4.22
N ARG A 2 10.81 2.28 3.31
CA ARG A 2 11.00 2.47 1.86
C ARG A 2 9.79 3.22 1.31
N HIS A 3 9.98 4.15 0.39
CA HIS A 3 8.90 4.89 -0.26
C HIS A 3 8.95 4.62 -1.76
N TRP A 4 7.77 4.62 -2.40
CA TRP A 4 7.61 4.49 -3.84
C TRP A 4 6.75 5.65 -4.32
N LEU A 5 7.13 6.22 -5.46
CA LEU A 5 6.38 7.29 -6.13
C LEU A 5 5.68 6.68 -7.35
N LEU A 6 4.35 6.75 -7.35
CA LEU A 6 3.52 6.29 -8.46
C LEU A 6 2.93 7.49 -9.17
N LYS A 7 2.96 7.46 -10.50
CA LYS A 7 2.28 8.44 -11.34
C LYS A 7 0.94 7.84 -11.76
N ALA A 8 -0.15 8.52 -11.40
CA ALA A 8 -1.50 8.16 -11.79
C ALA A 8 -2.16 9.34 -12.51
N PRO A 9 -3.07 9.09 -13.48
CA PRO A 9 -3.89 10.15 -14.06
C PRO A 9 -4.66 10.93 -12.99
N VAL A 10 -4.88 12.22 -13.24
CA VAL A 10 -5.70 13.05 -12.36
C VAL A 10 -7.12 12.47 -12.29
N GLY A 11 -7.66 12.37 -11.07
CA GLY A 11 -8.98 11.77 -10.82
C GLY A 11 -8.98 10.25 -10.65
N THR A 12 -7.81 9.60 -10.66
CA THR A 12 -7.71 8.19 -10.27
C THR A 12 -8.01 8.05 -8.77
N PRO A 13 -8.93 7.17 -8.35
CA PRO A 13 -9.23 6.98 -6.94
C PRO A 13 -8.05 6.33 -6.22
N GLU A 14 -7.89 6.64 -4.94
CA GLU A 14 -6.77 6.17 -4.10
C GLU A 14 -6.73 4.64 -4.01
N SER A 15 -7.90 3.98 -4.00
CA SER A 15 -8.01 2.52 -4.03
C SER A 15 -7.37 1.93 -5.29
N ALA A 16 -7.68 2.46 -6.47
CA ALA A 16 -7.12 1.99 -7.73
C ALA A 16 -5.60 2.21 -7.81
N VAL A 17 -5.10 3.33 -7.27
CA VAL A 17 -3.65 3.57 -7.17
C VAL A 17 -2.99 2.52 -6.27
N LEU A 18 -3.63 2.20 -5.13
CA LEU A 18 -3.13 1.21 -4.19
C LEU A 18 -3.17 -0.21 -4.77
N GLU A 19 -4.21 -0.59 -5.49
CA GLU A 19 -4.33 -1.88 -6.18
C GLU A 19 -3.25 -2.06 -7.24
N ALA A 20 -3.03 -1.03 -8.05
CA ALA A 20 -1.96 -1.03 -9.04
C ALA A 20 -0.59 -1.19 -8.37
N PHE A 21 -0.36 -0.51 -7.23
CA PHE A 21 0.86 -0.68 -6.45
C PHE A 21 1.02 -2.09 -5.91
N LEU A 22 0.00 -2.64 -5.24
CA LEU A 22 0.03 -3.96 -4.64
C LEU A 22 0.34 -5.05 -5.68
N THR A 23 -0.31 -4.97 -6.85
CA THR A 23 -0.11 -5.89 -7.97
C THR A 23 1.33 -5.85 -8.46
N GLN A 24 1.85 -4.66 -8.76
CA GLN A 24 3.21 -4.49 -9.29
C GLN A 24 4.28 -4.80 -8.25
N HIS A 25 4.05 -4.45 -6.98
CA HIS A 25 5.02 -4.62 -5.91
C HIS A 25 5.20 -6.10 -5.54
N TYR A 26 4.09 -6.83 -5.40
CA TYR A 26 4.11 -8.27 -5.08
C TYR A 26 4.13 -9.17 -6.32
N ALA A 27 4.23 -8.59 -7.53
CA ALA A 27 4.46 -9.33 -8.76
C ALA A 27 5.79 -10.10 -8.75
N ASP A 28 6.82 -9.56 -8.09
CA ASP A 28 8.17 -10.15 -8.05
C ASP A 28 8.62 -10.50 -6.63
N LEU A 29 8.08 -9.83 -5.60
CA LEU A 29 8.46 -10.01 -4.21
C LEU A 29 7.49 -10.95 -3.47
N PRO A 30 7.99 -11.84 -2.59
CA PRO A 30 7.10 -12.63 -1.73
C PRO A 30 6.39 -11.71 -0.73
N ALA A 31 5.06 -11.82 -0.67
CA ALA A 31 4.26 -11.05 0.27
C ALA A 31 4.46 -11.55 1.72
N PRO A 32 4.52 -10.65 2.72
CA PRO A 32 4.59 -11.05 4.12
C PRO A 32 3.25 -11.64 4.62
N HIS A 33 3.26 -12.29 5.79
CA HIS A 33 2.04 -12.88 6.38
C HIS A 33 0.89 -11.90 6.61
N SER A 34 1.19 -10.62 6.81
CA SER A 34 0.18 -9.57 7.01
C SER A 34 0.63 -8.30 6.29
N VAL A 35 -0.28 -7.74 5.48
CA VAL A 35 -0.12 -6.46 4.80
C VAL A 35 -1.20 -5.51 5.29
N LEU A 36 -0.79 -4.39 5.87
CA LEU A 36 -1.72 -3.35 6.33
C LEU A 36 -1.86 -2.28 5.25
N ILE A 37 -3.09 -1.93 4.91
CA ILE A 37 -3.43 -0.94 3.88
C ILE A 37 -4.18 0.24 4.48
N SER A 38 -3.94 1.43 3.92
CA SER A 38 -4.58 2.68 4.36
C SER A 38 -5.98 2.89 3.81
N HIS A 39 -6.24 2.42 2.59
CA HIS A 39 -7.53 2.52 1.92
C HIS A 39 -8.03 1.12 1.60
N PRO A 40 -9.36 0.88 1.63
CA PRO A 40 -9.91 -0.38 1.15
C PRO A 40 -9.64 -0.51 -0.36
N VAL A 41 -9.40 -1.76 -0.78
CA VAL A 41 -9.37 -2.17 -2.19
C VAL A 41 -10.62 -2.97 -2.50
N ASP A 42 -11.02 -3.04 -3.76
CA ASP A 42 -12.33 -3.58 -4.14
C ASP A 42 -12.50 -5.05 -3.76
N ASP A 43 -11.44 -5.87 -3.87
CA ASP A 43 -11.47 -7.28 -3.49
C ASP A 43 -10.24 -7.70 -2.66
N ILE A 44 -10.29 -7.38 -1.36
CA ILE A 44 -9.24 -7.71 -0.39
C ILE A 44 -8.95 -9.22 -0.35
N ASP A 45 -9.99 -10.06 -0.43
CA ASP A 45 -9.86 -11.50 -0.32
C ASP A 45 -9.19 -12.09 -1.56
N TRP A 46 -9.53 -11.60 -2.75
CA TRP A 46 -8.87 -11.98 -4.00
C TRP A 46 -7.38 -11.64 -3.98
N PHE A 47 -7.00 -10.45 -3.49
CA PHE A 47 -5.60 -10.09 -3.33
C PHE A 47 -4.89 -10.98 -2.30
N ALA A 48 -5.50 -11.21 -1.14
CA ALA A 48 -4.94 -12.04 -0.09
C ALA A 48 -4.72 -13.48 -0.57
N GLU A 49 -5.66 -14.04 -1.31
CA GLU A 49 -5.55 -15.37 -1.90
C GLU A 49 -4.45 -15.43 -2.96
N GLY A 50 -4.42 -14.48 -3.91
CA GLY A 50 -3.39 -14.41 -4.95
C GLY A 50 -1.98 -14.28 -4.36
N PHE A 51 -1.83 -13.45 -3.33
CA PHE A 51 -0.57 -13.32 -2.60
C PHE A 51 -0.22 -14.60 -1.83
N SER A 52 -1.20 -15.26 -1.22
CA SER A 52 -0.97 -16.50 -0.48
C SER A 52 -0.48 -17.63 -1.39
N GLN A 53 -1.14 -17.81 -2.53
CA GLN A 53 -0.76 -18.82 -3.52
C GLN A 53 0.67 -18.58 -4.04
N ARG A 54 1.00 -17.32 -4.31
CA ARG A 54 2.33 -16.94 -4.82
C ARG A 54 3.42 -17.04 -3.75
N ALA A 55 3.13 -16.65 -2.51
CA ALA A 55 4.09 -16.68 -1.40
C ALA A 55 4.28 -18.08 -0.79
N GLY A 56 3.36 -19.02 -1.04
CA GLY A 56 3.40 -20.38 -0.49
C GLY A 56 2.99 -20.46 0.98
N HIS A 57 2.40 -19.40 1.53
CA HIS A 57 1.88 -19.34 2.90
C HIS A 57 0.66 -18.42 2.95
N ARG A 58 -0.13 -18.51 4.03
CA ARG A 58 -1.26 -17.59 4.24
C ARG A 58 -0.76 -16.14 4.37
N VAL A 59 -1.37 -15.26 3.58
CA VAL A 59 -1.19 -13.81 3.58
C VAL A 59 -2.54 -13.19 3.92
N GLU A 60 -2.54 -12.25 4.86
CA GLU A 60 -3.72 -11.48 5.24
C GLU A 60 -3.55 -10.03 4.80
N LEU A 61 -4.52 -9.51 4.05
CA LEU A 61 -4.58 -8.11 3.67
C LEU A 61 -5.62 -7.42 4.55
N LEU A 62 -5.23 -6.34 5.24
CA LEU A 62 -6.05 -5.75 6.30
C LEU A 62 -6.12 -4.24 6.17
N CYS A 63 -7.33 -3.68 6.16
CA CYS A 63 -7.58 -2.25 6.31
C CYS A 63 -8.06 -1.97 7.75
N PRO A 64 -7.15 -1.78 8.73
CA PRO A 64 -7.54 -1.61 10.12
C PRO A 64 -8.34 -0.33 10.31
N GLN A 65 -9.45 -0.42 11.05
CA GLN A 65 -10.34 0.71 11.36
C GLN A 65 -10.29 1.14 12.83
N ARG A 66 -9.72 0.30 13.71
CA ARG A 66 -9.55 0.60 15.14
C ARG A 66 -8.37 -0.17 15.76
N GLY A 67 -7.87 0.34 16.89
CA GLY A 67 -6.80 -0.29 17.68
C GLY A 67 -5.39 0.06 17.21
N ASP A 68 -4.39 -0.65 17.73
CA ASP A 68 -2.97 -0.28 17.54
C ASP A 68 -2.49 -0.39 16.09
N ARG A 69 -3.09 -1.28 15.29
CA ARG A 69 -2.75 -1.42 13.86
C ARG A 69 -3.10 -0.15 13.06
N VAL A 70 -4.12 0.61 13.47
CA VAL A 70 -4.46 1.90 12.85
C VAL A 70 -3.32 2.90 13.06
N ARG A 71 -2.76 2.96 14.27
CA ARG A 71 -1.65 3.88 14.58
C ARG A 71 -0.44 3.64 13.68
N LEU A 72 -0.17 2.38 13.33
CA LEU A 72 0.90 2.02 12.39
C LEU A 72 0.61 2.54 10.98
N VAL A 73 -0.62 2.37 10.50
CA VAL A 73 -1.07 2.88 9.20
C VAL A 73 -1.01 4.42 9.16
N GLU A 74 -1.52 5.09 10.19
CA GLU A 74 -1.45 6.55 10.32
C GLU A 74 0.01 7.05 10.33
N GLN A 75 0.90 6.35 11.02
CA GLN A 75 2.32 6.70 11.02
C GLN A 75 2.94 6.51 9.62
N ALA A 76 2.57 5.45 8.91
CA ALA A 76 3.00 5.24 7.53
C ALA A 76 2.49 6.33 6.59
N LEU A 77 1.23 6.77 6.74
CA LEU A 77 0.65 7.88 5.98
C LEU A 77 1.39 9.20 6.24
N ARG A 78 1.62 9.56 7.51
CA ARG A 78 2.42 10.76 7.84
C ARG A 78 3.82 10.70 7.23
N ASN A 79 4.46 9.53 7.25
CA ASN A 79 5.77 9.36 6.61
C ASN A 79 5.69 9.54 5.09
N ALA A 80 4.62 9.08 4.45
CA ALA A 80 4.39 9.24 3.03
C ALA A 80 4.16 10.72 2.66
N GLU A 81 3.38 11.46 3.45
CA GLU A 81 3.16 12.91 3.28
C GLU A 81 4.48 13.70 3.38
N ILE A 82 5.30 13.41 4.40
CA ILE A 82 6.61 14.05 4.58
C ILE A 82 7.54 13.75 3.39
N ALA A 83 7.60 12.49 2.95
CA ALA A 83 8.41 12.09 1.81
C ALA A 83 7.96 12.77 0.51
N LEU A 84 6.64 12.88 0.31
CA LEU A 84 6.05 13.57 -0.84
C LEU A 84 6.37 15.06 -0.83
N ALA A 85 6.19 15.74 0.31
CA ALA A 85 6.51 17.15 0.45
C ALA A 85 8.00 17.44 0.19
N ALA A 86 8.89 16.59 0.71
CA ALA A 86 10.32 16.69 0.46
C ALA A 86 10.65 16.51 -1.03
N HIS A 87 10.01 15.56 -1.71
CA HIS A 87 10.19 15.32 -3.14
C HIS A 87 9.76 16.53 -3.98
N LEU A 88 8.55 17.06 -3.75
CA LEU A 88 8.03 18.23 -4.46
C LEU A 88 8.88 19.50 -4.23
N GLY A 89 9.40 19.67 -3.02
CA GLY A 89 10.32 20.76 -2.70
C GLY A 89 11.66 20.65 -3.45
N SER A 90 12.17 19.43 -3.61
CA SER A 90 13.41 19.17 -4.36
C SER A 90 13.27 19.26 -5.88
N GLU A 91 12.08 18.95 -6.45
CA GLU A 91 11.83 19.10 -7.89
C GLU A 91 11.64 20.56 -8.33
N SER A 92 11.47 21.49 -7.39
CA SER A 92 11.21 22.91 -7.66
C SER A 92 12.49 23.78 -7.64
N THR A 93 13.68 23.18 -7.59
CA THR A 93 15.00 23.85 -7.63
C THR A 93 15.83 23.31 -8.79
#